data_AF-A0A7C5IR35-F1
#
_entry.id   AF-A0A7C5IR35-F1
#
_cell.length_a   1.000
_cell.length_b   1.000
_cell.length_c   1.000
_cell.angle_alpha   90.00
_cell.angle_beta   90.00
_cell.angle_gamma   90.00
#
_symmetry.space_group_name_H-M   'P 1'
#
loop_
_entity.id
_entity.type
_entity.pdbx_description
1 polymer ?
#
loop_
_entity_poly.entity_id
_entity_poly.type
_entity_poly.pdbx_seq_one_letter_code
_entity_poly.pdbx_strand_id
1 'polypeptide(L)'
;FSKGLGYAITNEEDFAKADEELDREEQKLGAPDIMAIKGLGQFERFKAASAFRNFIENWHVSDFHIAAARPSSEAGFAEHLSATGENLPLVAQYIFEHHPKTFQTVLDKMKTSVPGIESVSAENTVDGRVVLRFQDGAFKDPFIANYVSDGTIKMFAYLLLLHDPAPHPLLCIEEPENQLYPTLLMELLEEFRAYSEKGGQVFVSSHSPDLLNATRPDEVFWLVRKDGHSNIEHASDHVEITSLFKAGELLGYLWKENYFKGSHPG
;
A
#
# COMPACT_ATOMS: atom_id res chain seq x y z
N PHE A 1 4.28 18.03 23.47
CA PHE A 1 3.54 19.31 23.36
C PHE A 1 2.17 19.15 24.00
N SER A 2 1.69 20.17 24.72
CA SER A 2 0.35 20.26 25.31
C SER A 2 -0.12 21.71 25.28
N LYS A 3 -1.32 21.97 24.75
CA LYS A 3 -1.91 23.32 24.63
C LYS A 3 -0.98 24.37 23.99
N GLY A 4 -0.25 23.99 22.94
CA GLY A 4 0.64 24.90 22.20
C GLY A 4 2.05 25.10 22.80
N LEU A 5 2.38 24.42 23.90
CA LEU A 5 3.69 24.49 24.55
C LEU A 5 4.35 23.11 24.59
N GLY A 6 5.67 23.05 24.44
CA GLY A 6 6.42 21.80 24.55
C GLY A 6 7.90 22.02 24.30
N TYR A 7 8.68 20.94 24.31
CA TYR A 7 10.10 20.99 24.03
C TYR A 7 10.38 20.36 22.67
N ALA A 8 11.33 20.94 21.93
CA ALA A 8 11.93 20.35 20.75
C ALA A 8 13.42 20.08 21.01
N ILE A 9 13.96 19.04 20.40
CA ILE A 9 15.38 18.73 20.51
C ILE A 9 16.11 19.53 19.43
N THR A 10 17.20 20.21 19.78
CA THR A 10 17.91 21.11 18.85
C THR A 10 19.23 20.54 18.34
N ASN A 11 19.72 19.46 18.95
CA ASN A 11 20.98 18.81 18.60
C ASN A 11 20.77 17.41 17.99
N GLU A 12 19.67 17.22 17.24
CA GLU A 12 19.22 15.97 16.59
C GLU A 12 20.15 15.45 15.47
N GLU A 13 21.37 15.97 15.33
CA GLU A 13 22.30 15.55 14.27
C GLU A 13 22.89 14.15 14.51
N ASP A 14 22.72 13.61 15.71
CA ASP A 14 23.33 12.35 16.14
C ASP A 14 22.29 11.46 16.84
N PHE A 15 21.54 10.68 16.03
CA PHE A 15 20.50 9.75 16.50
C PHE A 15 21.05 8.60 17.37
N ALA A 16 22.37 8.50 17.54
CA ALA A 16 23.02 7.51 18.40
C ALA A 16 23.26 8.00 19.84
N LYS A 17 22.99 9.28 20.15
CA LYS A 17 23.19 9.83 21.49
C LYS A 17 22.17 9.30 22.49
N ALA A 18 22.63 9.07 23.71
CA ALA A 18 21.75 8.77 24.84
C ALA A 18 20.82 9.96 25.11
N ASP A 19 19.60 9.70 25.59
CA ASP A 19 18.54 10.68 25.84
C ASP A 19 18.96 11.81 26.81
N GLU A 20 20.01 11.56 27.60
CA GLU A 20 20.65 12.45 28.57
C GLU A 20 21.53 13.54 27.92
N GLU A 21 21.92 13.37 26.65
CA GLU A 21 22.77 14.31 25.90
C GLU A 21 21.96 15.20 24.92
N LEU A 22 20.62 15.13 24.97
CA LEU A 22 19.75 15.87 24.07
C LEU A 22 19.43 17.26 24.61
N ASP A 23 19.73 18.28 23.81
CA ASP A 23 19.45 19.67 24.14
C ASP A 23 17.98 19.96 23.87
N ARG A 24 17.22 20.24 24.93
CA ARG A 24 15.77 20.51 24.87
C ARG A 24 15.53 22.02 24.95
N GLU A 25 14.92 22.56 23.91
CA GLU A 25 14.50 23.97 23.86
C GLU A 25 12.98 24.05 23.95
N GLU A 26 12.47 24.91 24.85
CA GLU A 26 11.02 25.16 24.93
C GLU A 26 10.56 25.93 23.69
N GLN A 27 9.51 25.43 23.05
CA GLN A 27 8.89 26.02 21.88
C GLN A 27 7.43 26.35 22.18
N LYS A 28 7.04 27.55 21.76
CA LYS A 28 5.65 28.02 21.85
C LYS A 28 5.08 28.19 20.44
N LEU A 29 4.00 27.46 20.17
CA LEU A 29 3.29 27.56 18.90
C LEU A 29 2.42 28.83 18.86
N GLY A 30 2.13 29.33 17.65
CA GLY A 30 1.33 30.54 17.46
C GLY A 30 -0.11 30.45 17.98
N ALA A 31 -0.64 29.23 18.11
CA ALA A 31 -1.93 28.93 18.71
C ALA A 31 -1.94 27.50 19.30
N PRO A 32 -2.77 27.23 20.33
CA PRO A 32 -2.77 25.96 21.07
C PRO A 32 -3.32 24.76 20.29
N ASP A 33 -4.02 25.00 19.19
CA ASP A 33 -4.62 24.03 18.28
C ASP A 33 -3.70 23.65 17.10
N ILE A 34 -2.57 24.32 16.94
CA ILE A 34 -1.59 23.98 15.92
C ILE A 34 -0.91 22.66 16.28
N MET A 35 -0.90 21.70 15.35
CA MET A 35 -0.11 20.49 15.50
C MET A 35 1.38 20.84 15.48
N ALA A 36 2.10 20.44 16.53
CA ALA A 36 3.53 20.72 16.67
C ALA A 36 4.34 20.21 15.47
N ILE A 37 3.97 19.06 14.90
CA ILE A 37 4.65 18.50 13.72
C ILE A 37 4.51 19.40 12.47
N LYS A 38 3.36 20.05 12.30
CA LYS A 38 3.11 20.98 11.20
C LYS A 38 3.94 22.26 11.34
N GLY A 39 4.13 22.73 12.57
CA GLY A 39 4.94 23.92 12.86
C GLY A 39 6.44 23.63 12.80
N LEU A 40 6.91 22.67 13.61
CA LEU A 40 8.33 22.34 13.73
C LEU A 40 8.90 21.68 12.47
N GLY A 41 8.14 20.79 11.82
CA GLY A 41 8.58 20.09 10.62
C GLY A 41 8.73 20.97 9.38
N GLN A 42 8.39 22.27 9.45
CA GLN A 42 8.70 23.24 8.39
C GLN A 42 10.14 23.77 8.46
N PHE A 43 10.82 23.63 9.59
CA PHE A 43 12.18 24.14 9.76
C PHE A 43 13.21 23.02 9.64
N GLU A 44 14.18 23.17 8.74
CA GLU A 44 15.27 22.18 8.54
C GLU A 44 16.08 21.91 9.81
N ARG A 45 16.13 22.86 10.75
CA ARG A 45 16.85 22.71 12.02
C ARG A 45 16.30 21.58 12.92
N PHE A 46 15.03 21.20 12.75
CA PHE A 46 14.40 20.10 13.49
C PHE A 46 14.33 18.87 12.58
N LYS A 47 15.44 18.16 12.44
CA LYS A 47 15.61 17.07 11.45
C LYS A 47 14.59 15.95 11.65
N ALA A 48 14.36 15.51 12.89
CA ALA A 48 13.40 14.45 13.20
C ALA A 48 11.96 14.88 12.92
N ALA A 49 11.59 16.10 13.32
CA ALA A 49 10.26 16.65 13.05
C ALA A 49 10.03 16.87 11.54
N SER A 50 11.04 17.34 10.81
CA SER A 50 10.97 17.49 9.36
C SER A 50 10.88 16.14 8.65
N ALA A 51 11.71 15.16 9.04
CA ALA A 51 11.65 13.80 8.50
C ALA A 51 10.30 13.14 8.77
N PHE A 52 9.77 13.24 9.98
CA PHE A 52 8.46 12.66 10.32
C PHE A 52 7.29 13.37 9.62
N ARG A 53 7.37 14.70 9.44
CA ARG A 53 6.40 15.43 8.62
C ARG A 53 6.45 14.96 7.16
N ASN A 54 7.64 14.90 6.56
CA ASN A 54 7.82 14.41 5.20
C ASN A 54 7.33 12.97 5.06
N PHE A 55 7.54 12.12 6.08
CA PHE A 55 6.98 10.78 6.11
C PHE A 55 5.45 10.81 6.01
N ILE A 56 4.77 11.56 6.88
CA ILE A 56 3.29 11.68 6.89
C ILE A 56 2.75 12.27 5.59
N GLU A 57 3.39 13.31 5.06
CA GLU A 57 2.95 13.98 3.82
C GLU A 57 3.05 13.08 2.58
N ASN A 58 3.90 12.05 2.62
CA ASN A 58 4.10 11.11 1.52
C ASN A 58 3.37 9.76 1.73
N TRP A 59 2.42 9.68 2.67
CA TRP A 59 1.55 8.51 2.79
C TRP A 59 0.63 8.39 1.58
N HIS A 60 0.53 7.18 1.04
CA HIS A 60 -0.39 6.88 -0.04
C HIS A 60 -1.47 5.92 0.45
N VAL A 61 -2.74 6.34 0.36
CA VAL A 61 -3.90 5.50 0.64
C VAL A 61 -4.53 5.11 -0.68
N SER A 62 -4.51 3.82 -0.98
CA SER A 62 -5.00 3.23 -2.22
C SER A 62 -6.33 2.52 -1.98
N ASP A 63 -7.35 2.94 -2.72
CA ASP A 63 -8.67 2.33 -2.82
C ASP A 63 -9.08 2.29 -4.29
N PHE A 64 -8.63 1.23 -4.99
CA PHE A 64 -8.77 1.14 -6.43
C PHE A 64 -10.20 0.81 -6.85
N HIS A 65 -10.76 1.72 -7.63
CA HIS A 65 -12.06 1.56 -8.26
C HIS A 65 -11.87 1.21 -9.74
N ILE A 66 -12.09 -0.05 -10.11
CA ILE A 66 -11.84 -0.52 -11.49
C ILE A 66 -12.66 0.22 -12.54
N ALA A 67 -13.87 0.67 -12.17
CA ALA A 67 -14.67 1.54 -13.03
C ALA A 67 -13.96 2.86 -13.39
N ALA A 68 -13.09 3.38 -12.51
CA ALA A 68 -12.29 4.58 -12.75
C ALA A 68 -11.03 4.30 -13.58
N ALA A 69 -10.46 3.10 -13.49
CA ALA A 69 -9.24 2.71 -14.20
C ALA A 69 -9.47 2.21 -15.66
N ARG A 70 -10.72 1.88 -16.02
CA ARG A 70 -11.11 1.37 -17.35
C ARG A 70 -11.15 2.42 -18.47
N PRO A 71 -11.66 3.65 -18.25
CA PRO A 71 -11.72 4.66 -19.29
C PRO A 71 -10.32 5.03 -19.79
N SER A 72 -10.26 5.41 -21.07
CA SER A 72 -9.11 6.11 -21.61
C SER A 72 -8.87 7.42 -20.85
N SER A 73 -7.62 7.75 -20.56
CA SER A 73 -7.26 9.05 -19.99
C SER A 73 -6.96 10.04 -21.10
N GLU A 74 -7.31 11.32 -20.92
CA GLU A 74 -6.76 12.38 -21.77
C GLU A 74 -5.23 12.34 -21.73
N ALA A 75 -4.57 12.57 -22.86
CA ALA A 75 -3.12 12.61 -22.90
C ALA A 75 -2.59 13.62 -21.89
N GLY A 76 -1.62 13.19 -21.11
CA GLY A 76 -1.07 13.93 -19.99
C GLY A 76 0.12 13.20 -19.41
N PHE A 77 0.54 13.64 -18.23
CA PHE A 77 1.70 13.08 -17.56
C PHE A 77 1.33 12.74 -16.13
N ALA A 78 1.59 11.50 -15.73
CA ALA A 78 1.38 11.02 -14.37
C ALA A 78 2.51 10.07 -14.00
N GLU A 79 3.32 10.45 -13.01
CA GLU A 79 4.43 9.62 -12.53
C GLU A 79 3.96 8.55 -11.56
N HIS A 80 2.93 8.89 -10.77
CA HIS A 80 2.39 8.07 -9.69
C HIS A 80 0.93 7.74 -9.94
N LEU A 81 0.52 6.55 -9.52
CA LEU A 81 -0.88 6.14 -9.55
C LEU A 81 -1.69 6.97 -8.56
N SER A 82 -2.90 7.39 -8.94
CA SER A 82 -3.82 8.05 -8.03
C SER A 82 -4.41 7.05 -7.05
N ALA A 83 -4.92 7.53 -5.92
CA ALA A 83 -5.57 6.69 -4.90
C ALA A 83 -6.67 5.77 -5.46
N THR A 84 -7.39 6.24 -6.49
CA THR A 84 -8.50 5.51 -7.14
C THR A 84 -8.08 4.72 -8.38
N GLY A 85 -6.86 4.92 -8.89
CA GLY A 85 -6.33 4.27 -10.09
C GLY A 85 -6.82 4.84 -11.43
N GLU A 86 -7.44 6.02 -11.44
CA GLU A 86 -8.06 6.61 -12.66
C GLU A 86 -7.04 7.02 -13.74
N ASN A 87 -5.79 7.23 -13.36
CA ASN A 87 -4.68 7.59 -14.24
C ASN A 87 -3.81 6.38 -14.63
N LEU A 88 -4.30 5.15 -14.42
CA LEU A 88 -3.58 3.92 -14.71
C LEU A 88 -2.97 3.86 -16.12
N PRO A 89 -3.68 4.24 -17.21
CA PRO A 89 -3.08 4.26 -18.55
C PRO A 89 -1.87 5.21 -18.68
N LEU A 90 -1.93 6.37 -18.02
CA LEU A 90 -0.85 7.38 -18.06
C LEU A 90 0.38 6.91 -17.29
N VAL A 91 0.19 6.32 -16.12
CA VAL A 91 1.29 5.81 -15.29
C VAL A 91 1.97 4.62 -15.97
N ALA A 92 1.19 3.73 -16.57
CA ALA A 92 1.75 2.63 -17.37
C ALA A 92 2.60 3.16 -18.53
N GLN A 93 2.13 4.18 -19.24
CA GLN A 93 2.89 4.84 -20.30
C GLN A 93 4.18 5.48 -19.76
N TYR A 94 4.08 6.24 -18.65
CA TYR A 94 5.23 6.88 -18.03
C TYR A 94 6.32 5.87 -17.67
N ILE A 95 5.97 4.79 -16.96
CA ILE A 95 6.91 3.76 -16.52
C ILE A 95 7.47 3.01 -17.74
N PHE A 96 6.66 2.75 -18.77
CA PHE A 96 7.15 2.15 -20.03
C PHE A 96 8.21 3.04 -20.72
N GLU A 97 7.96 4.34 -20.83
CA GLU A 97 8.83 5.28 -21.55
C GLU A 97 10.09 5.65 -20.77
N HIS A 98 10.00 5.82 -19.45
CA HIS A 98 11.07 6.36 -18.61
C HIS A 98 11.78 5.30 -17.76
N HIS A 99 11.11 4.18 -17.46
CA HIS A 99 11.60 3.14 -16.56
C HIS A 99 11.38 1.72 -17.15
N PRO A 100 11.86 1.43 -18.38
CA PRO A 100 11.49 0.22 -19.13
C PRO A 100 11.87 -1.10 -18.43
N LYS A 101 12.92 -1.11 -17.61
CA LYS A 101 13.31 -2.30 -16.82
C LYS A 101 12.29 -2.61 -15.73
N THR A 102 11.78 -1.57 -15.08
CA THR A 102 10.72 -1.67 -14.07
C THR A 102 9.43 -2.13 -14.73
N PHE A 103 9.07 -1.55 -15.87
CA PHE A 103 7.91 -1.98 -16.65
C PHE A 103 8.00 -3.46 -17.05
N GLN A 104 9.17 -3.91 -17.52
CA GLN A 104 9.40 -5.31 -17.86
C GLN A 104 9.21 -6.23 -16.66
N THR A 105 9.68 -5.83 -15.47
CA THR A 105 9.46 -6.59 -14.22
C THR A 105 7.97 -6.72 -13.90
N VAL A 106 7.22 -5.63 -14.07
CA VAL A 106 5.76 -5.63 -13.90
C VAL A 106 5.09 -6.59 -14.90
N LEU A 107 5.51 -6.58 -16.17
CA LEU A 107 4.97 -7.50 -17.16
C LEU A 107 5.29 -8.97 -16.85
N ASP A 108 6.50 -9.28 -16.40
CA ASP A 108 6.91 -10.65 -16.08
C ASP A 108 6.13 -11.19 -14.86
N LYS A 109 5.90 -10.35 -13.84
CA LYS A 109 5.03 -10.66 -12.71
C LYS A 109 3.59 -10.84 -13.17
N MET A 110 3.08 -9.96 -14.02
CA MET A 110 1.72 -10.05 -14.57
C MET A 110 1.46 -11.37 -15.30
N LYS A 111 2.42 -11.86 -16.10
CA LYS A 111 2.34 -13.16 -16.78
C LYS A 111 2.27 -14.33 -15.81
N THR A 112 2.98 -14.22 -14.68
CA THR A 112 3.00 -15.24 -13.64
C THR A 112 1.66 -15.27 -12.90
N SER A 113 1.13 -14.10 -12.55
CA SER A 113 -0.13 -13.96 -11.82
C SER A 113 -1.36 -14.31 -12.62
N VAL A 114 -1.42 -13.90 -13.89
CA VAL A 114 -2.61 -14.12 -14.73
C VAL A 114 -2.23 -14.95 -15.96
N PRO A 115 -2.23 -16.31 -15.83
CA PRO A 115 -1.97 -17.20 -16.95
C PRO A 115 -2.91 -16.92 -18.13
N GLY A 116 -2.35 -16.46 -19.24
CA GLY A 116 -3.09 -16.04 -20.43
C GLY A 116 -2.69 -14.65 -20.91
N ILE A 117 -2.36 -13.73 -20.00
CA ILE A 117 -1.85 -12.41 -20.37
C ILE A 117 -0.38 -12.55 -20.79
N GLU A 118 -0.06 -12.20 -22.04
CA GLU A 118 1.30 -12.22 -22.59
C GLU A 118 2.00 -10.86 -22.48
N SER A 119 1.27 -9.76 -22.60
CA SER A 119 1.83 -8.41 -22.46
C SER A 119 0.74 -7.38 -22.23
N VAL A 120 1.12 -6.25 -21.64
CA VAL A 120 0.27 -5.04 -21.53
C VAL A 120 1.01 -3.88 -22.18
N SER A 121 0.34 -3.12 -23.05
CA SER A 121 0.87 -1.91 -23.67
C SER A 121 -0.03 -0.70 -23.39
N ALA A 122 0.58 0.47 -23.23
CA ALA A 122 -0.11 1.75 -23.21
C ALA A 122 0.06 2.42 -24.58
N GLU A 123 -1.04 2.70 -25.27
CA GLU A 123 -1.04 3.22 -26.64
C GLU A 123 -1.80 4.52 -26.76
N ASN A 124 -1.23 5.45 -27.53
CA ASN A 124 -1.91 6.69 -27.92
C ASN A 124 -2.97 6.41 -28.99
N THR A 125 -4.17 6.93 -28.77
CA THR A 125 -5.27 6.89 -29.74
C THR A 125 -5.21 8.12 -30.66
N VAL A 126 -5.88 8.03 -31.82
CA VAL A 126 -5.91 9.11 -32.83
C VAL A 126 -6.50 10.41 -32.29
N ASP A 127 -7.41 10.32 -31.31
CA ASP A 127 -8.04 11.44 -30.63
C ASP A 127 -7.26 11.95 -29.41
N GLY A 128 -6.00 11.54 -29.25
CA GLY A 128 -5.11 12.08 -28.22
C GLY A 128 -5.40 11.58 -26.81
N ARG A 129 -5.90 10.35 -26.67
CA ARG A 129 -6.07 9.67 -25.38
C ARG A 129 -5.07 8.52 -25.26
N VAL A 130 -4.89 8.03 -24.04
CA VAL A 130 -4.06 6.84 -23.77
C VAL A 130 -4.96 5.69 -23.34
N VAL A 131 -4.75 4.52 -23.94
CA VAL A 131 -5.50 3.29 -23.63
C VAL A 131 -4.56 2.14 -23.31
N LEU A 132 -4.97 1.31 -22.36
CA LEU A 132 -4.29 0.05 -22.08
C LEU A 132 -4.82 -1.06 -23.00
N ARG A 133 -3.89 -1.81 -23.56
CA ARG A 133 -4.14 -3.03 -24.33
C ARG A 133 -3.49 -4.22 -23.66
N PHE A 134 -4.25 -5.29 -23.53
CA PHE A 134 -3.84 -6.55 -22.92
C PHE A 134 -3.81 -7.60 -24.01
N GLN A 135 -2.62 -8.12 -24.32
CA GLN A 135 -2.45 -9.24 -25.23
C GLN A 135 -2.70 -10.54 -24.48
N ASP A 136 -3.67 -11.32 -24.95
CA ASP A 136 -3.89 -12.68 -24.49
C ASP A 136 -3.29 -13.66 -25.51
N GLY A 137 -2.52 -14.64 -25.06
CA GLY A 137 -1.87 -15.62 -25.94
C GLY A 137 -2.84 -16.53 -26.70
N ALA A 138 -4.09 -16.63 -26.23
CA ALA A 138 -5.14 -17.37 -26.93
C ALA A 138 -5.76 -16.60 -28.10
N PHE A 139 -5.51 -15.29 -28.21
CA PHE A 139 -6.14 -14.41 -29.20
C PHE A 139 -5.11 -13.66 -30.04
N LYS A 140 -5.46 -13.41 -31.31
CA LYS A 140 -4.56 -12.71 -32.24
C LYS A 140 -4.51 -11.20 -31.98
N ASP A 141 -5.62 -10.62 -31.55
CA ASP A 141 -5.76 -9.18 -31.34
C ASP A 141 -5.82 -8.87 -29.83
N PRO A 142 -5.13 -7.82 -29.35
CA PRO A 142 -5.15 -7.43 -27.95
C PRO A 142 -6.46 -6.76 -27.57
N PHE A 143 -6.89 -6.99 -26.33
CA PHE A 143 -8.11 -6.44 -25.75
C PHE A 143 -7.83 -5.07 -25.13
N ILE A 144 -8.68 -4.08 -25.39
CA ILE A 144 -8.69 -2.85 -24.58
C ILE A 144 -9.21 -3.19 -23.18
N ALA A 145 -8.77 -2.45 -22.15
CA ALA A 145 -9.14 -2.68 -20.75
C ALA A 145 -10.64 -2.93 -20.51
N ASN A 146 -11.54 -2.33 -21.31
CA ASN A 146 -12.98 -2.56 -21.21
C ASN A 146 -13.43 -4.02 -21.37
N TYR A 147 -12.67 -4.87 -22.06
CA TYR A 147 -12.98 -6.29 -22.29
C TYR A 147 -12.16 -7.24 -21.42
N VAL A 148 -11.38 -6.70 -20.48
CA VAL A 148 -10.53 -7.47 -19.56
C VAL A 148 -11.28 -7.63 -18.23
N SER A 149 -11.04 -8.74 -17.52
CA SER A 149 -11.64 -8.97 -16.20
C SER A 149 -11.13 -7.93 -15.19
N ASP A 150 -11.98 -7.58 -14.21
CA ASP A 150 -11.63 -6.58 -13.20
C ASP A 150 -10.38 -6.98 -12.42
N GLY A 151 -10.25 -8.25 -12.07
CA GLY A 151 -9.09 -8.77 -11.33
C GLY A 151 -7.77 -8.61 -12.08
N THR A 152 -7.77 -8.73 -13.41
CA THR A 152 -6.57 -8.53 -14.24
C THR A 152 -6.13 -7.06 -14.24
N ILE A 153 -7.08 -6.12 -14.38
CA ILE A 153 -6.78 -4.68 -14.31
C ILE A 153 -6.29 -4.31 -12.91
N LYS A 154 -6.95 -4.83 -11.86
CA LYS A 154 -6.58 -4.57 -10.47
C LYS A 154 -5.19 -5.10 -10.13
N MET A 155 -4.86 -6.31 -10.58
CA MET A 155 -3.53 -6.88 -10.39
C MET A 155 -2.46 -6.04 -11.10
N PHE A 156 -2.71 -5.60 -12.33
CA PHE A 156 -1.79 -4.71 -13.04
C PHE A 156 -1.61 -3.37 -12.33
N ALA A 157 -2.68 -2.77 -11.80
CA ALA A 157 -2.62 -1.55 -11.01
C ALA A 157 -1.78 -1.72 -9.74
N TYR A 158 -1.97 -2.80 -8.98
CA TYR A 158 -1.15 -3.10 -7.82
C TYR A 158 0.32 -3.32 -8.19
N LEU A 159 0.60 -4.05 -9.27
CA LEU A 159 1.99 -4.26 -9.70
C LEU A 159 2.66 -2.94 -10.08
N LEU A 160 1.98 -2.02 -10.77
CA LEU A 160 2.53 -0.69 -11.05
C LEU A 160 2.76 0.12 -9.76
N LEU A 161 1.80 0.13 -8.83
CA LEU A 161 1.92 0.82 -7.55
C LEU A 161 3.10 0.30 -6.70
N LEU A 162 3.27 -1.03 -6.63
CA LEU A 162 4.31 -1.68 -5.83
C LEU A 162 5.69 -1.64 -6.51
N HIS A 163 5.74 -1.30 -7.79
CA HIS A 163 6.97 -1.10 -8.56
C HIS A 163 7.17 0.35 -8.96
N ASP A 164 6.53 1.28 -8.26
CA ASP A 164 6.74 2.71 -8.48
C ASP A 164 8.25 3.03 -8.38
N PRO A 165 8.86 3.68 -9.41
CA PRO A 165 10.27 4.05 -9.39
C PRO A 165 10.68 4.93 -8.20
N ALA A 166 9.73 5.68 -7.63
CA ALA A 166 9.90 6.46 -6.42
C ALA A 166 8.84 6.01 -5.37
N PRO A 167 9.09 4.89 -4.66
CA PRO A 167 8.09 4.27 -3.80
C PRO A 167 7.72 5.15 -2.61
N HIS A 168 6.44 5.11 -2.24
CA HIS A 168 5.92 5.72 -1.02
C HIS A 168 6.52 5.09 0.25
N PRO A 169 6.85 5.90 1.27
CA PRO A 169 7.36 5.37 2.53
C PRO A 169 6.31 4.57 3.31
N LEU A 170 5.02 4.89 3.15
CA LEU A 170 3.88 4.13 3.68
C LEU A 170 2.79 4.02 2.63
N LEU A 171 2.36 2.78 2.41
CA LEU A 171 1.25 2.40 1.55
C LEU A 171 0.13 1.81 2.41
N CYS A 172 -1.05 2.41 2.35
CA CYS A 172 -2.26 1.85 2.96
C CYS A 172 -3.15 1.35 1.82
N ILE A 173 -3.56 0.09 1.89
CA ILE A 173 -4.35 -0.57 0.84
C ILE A 173 -5.63 -1.10 1.46
N GLU A 174 -6.76 -0.63 0.93
CA GLU A 174 -8.07 -1.03 1.40
C GLU A 174 -8.61 -2.23 0.61
N GLU A 175 -8.99 -3.30 1.34
CA GLU A 175 -9.65 -4.50 0.83
C GLU A 175 -9.11 -4.96 -0.54
N PRO A 176 -7.81 -5.29 -0.63
CA PRO A 176 -7.19 -5.63 -1.91
C PRO A 176 -7.88 -6.83 -2.57
N GLU A 177 -8.44 -7.74 -1.79
CA GLU A 177 -9.18 -8.92 -2.23
C GLU A 177 -10.38 -8.62 -3.12
N ASN A 178 -10.97 -7.43 -3.04
CA ASN A 178 -12.19 -7.13 -3.77
C ASN A 178 -11.94 -7.24 -5.27
N GLN A 179 -12.75 -8.06 -5.96
CA GLN A 179 -12.65 -8.30 -7.41
C GLN A 179 -11.37 -9.03 -7.86
N LEU A 180 -10.51 -9.48 -6.94
CA LEU A 180 -9.40 -10.38 -7.24
C LEU A 180 -9.83 -11.84 -7.06
N TYR A 181 -9.30 -12.73 -7.90
CA TYR A 181 -9.43 -14.16 -7.67
C TYR A 181 -8.61 -14.57 -6.44
N PRO A 182 -9.11 -15.45 -5.56
CA PRO A 182 -8.39 -15.87 -4.35
C PRO A 182 -6.97 -16.39 -4.62
N THR A 183 -6.75 -17.02 -5.77
CA THR A 183 -5.43 -17.53 -6.19
C THR A 183 -4.39 -16.43 -6.38
N LEU A 184 -4.81 -15.19 -6.65
CA LEU A 184 -3.91 -14.04 -6.82
C LEU A 184 -3.48 -13.40 -5.49
N LEU A 185 -4.23 -13.65 -4.40
CA LEU A 185 -4.01 -12.99 -3.12
C LEU A 185 -2.67 -13.37 -2.49
N MET A 186 -2.25 -14.62 -2.68
CA MET A 186 -0.95 -15.10 -2.21
C MET A 186 0.19 -14.36 -2.92
N GLU A 187 0.11 -14.23 -4.24
CA GLU A 187 1.12 -13.50 -5.02
C GLU A 187 1.14 -12.01 -4.65
N LEU A 188 -0.03 -11.39 -4.52
CA LEU A 188 -0.13 -9.98 -4.11
C LEU A 188 0.50 -9.74 -2.72
N LEU A 189 0.32 -10.65 -1.77
CA LEU A 189 0.97 -10.55 -0.46
C LEU A 189 2.49 -10.68 -0.55
N GLU A 190 3.02 -11.53 -1.43
CA GLU A 190 4.46 -11.57 -1.70
C GLU A 190 4.97 -10.24 -2.29
N GLU A 191 4.18 -9.57 -3.13
CA GLU A 191 4.54 -8.23 -3.61
C GLU A 191 4.53 -7.18 -2.49
N PHE A 192 3.58 -7.25 -1.55
CA PHE A 192 3.57 -6.36 -0.37
C PHE A 192 4.78 -6.58 0.54
N ARG A 193 5.18 -7.84 0.73
CA ARG A 193 6.40 -8.20 1.47
C ARG A 193 7.64 -7.65 0.78
N ALA A 194 7.76 -7.91 -0.53
CA ALA A 194 8.87 -7.42 -1.34
C ALA A 194 8.96 -5.88 -1.38
N TYR A 195 7.82 -5.19 -1.33
CA TYR A 195 7.77 -3.74 -1.18
C TYR A 195 8.34 -3.30 0.18
N SER A 196 7.93 -3.99 1.24
CA SER A 196 8.36 -3.69 2.60
C SER A 196 9.86 -3.93 2.81
N GLU A 197 10.39 -4.99 2.20
CA GLU A 197 11.83 -5.32 2.23
C GLU A 197 12.72 -4.27 1.54
N LYS A 198 12.16 -3.49 0.61
CA LYS A 198 12.86 -2.37 -0.05
C LYS A 198 12.88 -1.10 0.82
N GLY A 199 12.26 -1.12 2.00
CA GLY A 199 12.24 -0.01 2.96
C GLY A 199 10.92 0.76 3.02
N GLY A 200 9.91 0.37 2.23
CA GLY A 200 8.54 0.88 2.39
C GLY A 200 7.81 0.20 3.55
N GLN A 201 6.65 0.72 3.92
CA GLN A 201 5.74 0.06 4.85
C GLN A 201 4.39 -0.15 4.16
N VAL A 202 3.77 -1.31 4.33
CA VAL A 202 2.45 -1.61 3.77
C VAL A 202 1.46 -1.96 4.88
N PHE A 203 0.34 -1.24 4.95
CA PHE A 203 -0.82 -1.56 5.76
C PHE A 203 -1.95 -2.01 4.85
N VAL A 204 -2.55 -3.14 5.20
CA VAL A 204 -3.65 -3.73 4.45
C VAL A 204 -4.83 -3.90 5.39
N SER A 205 -5.99 -3.34 5.04
CA SER A 205 -7.25 -3.70 5.68
C SER A 205 -7.93 -4.80 4.88
N SER A 206 -8.56 -5.75 5.57
CA SER A 206 -9.23 -6.87 4.92
C SER A 206 -10.27 -7.50 5.83
N HIS A 207 -11.33 -8.00 5.21
CA HIS A 207 -12.33 -8.88 5.83
C HIS A 207 -12.33 -10.27 5.19
N SER A 208 -11.29 -10.60 4.40
CA SER A 208 -11.19 -11.85 3.65
C SER A 208 -10.40 -12.91 4.40
N PRO A 209 -11.04 -14.04 4.75
CA PRO A 209 -10.32 -15.20 5.24
C PRO A 209 -9.32 -15.75 4.22
N ASP A 210 -9.59 -15.57 2.92
CA ASP A 210 -8.70 -16.06 1.87
C ASP A 210 -7.41 -15.23 1.79
N LEU A 211 -7.49 -13.91 2.01
CA LEU A 211 -6.29 -13.07 2.17
C LEU A 211 -5.55 -13.47 3.45
N LEU A 212 -6.28 -13.62 4.56
CA LEU A 212 -5.70 -13.99 5.85
C LEU A 212 -4.96 -15.33 5.79
N ASN A 213 -5.43 -16.30 5.00
CA ASN A 213 -4.76 -17.58 4.77
C ASN A 213 -3.36 -17.47 4.15
N ALA A 214 -3.07 -16.38 3.43
CA ALA A 214 -1.78 -16.14 2.81
C ALA A 214 -0.82 -15.31 3.69
N THR A 215 -1.23 -14.93 4.89
CA THR A 215 -0.43 -14.15 5.86
C THR A 215 0.29 -15.04 6.88
N ARG A 216 1.26 -14.45 7.60
CA ARG A 216 1.91 -15.04 8.77
C ARG A 216 1.42 -14.38 10.06
N PRO A 217 1.50 -15.06 11.24
CA PRO A 217 1.05 -14.48 12.50
C PRO A 217 1.72 -13.16 12.90
N ASP A 218 2.95 -12.90 12.43
CA ASP A 218 3.68 -11.65 12.68
C ASP A 218 3.13 -10.46 11.89
N GLU A 219 2.36 -10.73 10.83
CA GLU A 219 1.81 -9.74 9.91
C GLU A 219 0.36 -9.36 10.24
N VAL A 220 -0.27 -10.04 11.20
CA VAL A 220 -1.72 -9.93 11.44
C VAL A 220 -2.05 -9.24 12.76
N PHE A 221 -2.84 -8.17 12.64
CA PHE A 221 -3.46 -7.48 13.76
C PHE A 221 -4.98 -7.46 13.59
N TRP A 222 -5.73 -7.49 14.69
CA TRP A 222 -7.17 -7.25 14.64
C TRP A 222 -7.63 -6.29 15.72
N LEU A 223 -8.76 -5.64 15.47
CA LEU A 223 -9.36 -4.68 16.37
C LEU A 223 -10.42 -5.37 17.23
N VAL A 224 -10.34 -5.14 18.54
CA VAL A 224 -11.33 -5.62 19.52
C VAL A 224 -11.93 -4.42 20.24
N ARG A 225 -13.26 -4.37 20.32
CA ARG A 225 -13.96 -3.34 21.08
C ARG A 225 -14.13 -3.78 22.53
N LYS A 226 -13.55 -3.01 23.46
CA LYS A 226 -13.65 -3.27 24.90
C LYS A 226 -13.95 -1.97 25.64
N ASP A 227 -14.99 -1.96 26.46
CA ASP A 227 -15.38 -0.83 27.32
C ASP A 227 -15.51 0.51 26.57
N GLY A 228 -15.98 0.47 25.31
CA GLY A 228 -16.13 1.66 24.46
C GLY A 228 -14.86 2.13 23.75
N HIS A 229 -13.73 1.44 23.96
CA HIS A 229 -12.45 1.72 23.31
C HIS A 229 -12.08 0.61 22.31
N SER A 230 -11.28 0.97 21.30
CA SER A 230 -10.68 0.02 20.36
C SER A 230 -9.31 -0.40 20.86
N ASN A 231 -9.13 -1.70 21.05
CA ASN A 231 -7.85 -2.32 21.35
C ASN A 231 -7.34 -3.05 20.11
N ILE A 232 -6.01 -3.16 19.99
CA ILE A 232 -5.35 -3.88 18.91
C ILE A 232 -4.74 -5.14 19.51
N GLU A 233 -5.00 -6.28 18.90
CA GLU A 233 -4.41 -7.57 19.23
C GLU A 233 -3.46 -7.99 18.10
N HIS A 234 -2.34 -8.63 18.43
CA HIS A 234 -1.35 -9.13 17.47
C HIS A 234 -1.35 -10.65 17.46
N ALA A 235 -1.48 -11.31 16.31
CA ALA A 235 -1.67 -12.76 16.25
C ALA A 235 -0.46 -13.55 16.80
N SER A 236 0.74 -12.98 16.73
CA SER A 236 1.94 -13.59 17.31
C SER A 236 1.95 -13.63 18.84
N ASP A 237 1.18 -12.77 19.51
CA ASP A 237 1.06 -12.75 20.97
C ASP A 237 0.16 -13.87 21.51
N HIS A 238 -0.57 -14.57 20.62
CA HIS A 238 -1.53 -15.62 20.99
C HIS A 238 -0.94 -17.01 20.76
N VAL A 239 -0.61 -17.70 21.86
CA VAL A 239 0.02 -19.04 21.84
C VAL A 239 -0.83 -20.07 21.11
N GLU A 240 -2.16 -20.02 21.25
CA GLU A 240 -3.08 -20.95 20.58
C GLU A 240 -3.01 -20.80 19.05
N ILE A 241 -3.09 -19.55 18.56
CA ILE A 241 -3.03 -19.22 17.12
C ILE A 241 -1.69 -19.65 16.53
N THR A 242 -0.59 -19.26 17.17
CA THR A 242 0.76 -19.57 16.69
C THR A 242 1.06 -21.07 16.71
N SER A 243 0.53 -21.82 17.68
CA SER A 243 0.72 -23.28 17.76
C SER A 243 -0.05 -24.01 16.66
N LEU A 244 -1.31 -23.61 16.40
CA LEU A 244 -2.12 -24.20 15.34
C LEU A 244 -1.56 -23.87 13.96
N PHE A 245 -1.12 -22.62 13.73
CA PHE A 245 -0.42 -22.24 12.51
C PHE A 245 0.82 -23.09 12.25
N LYS A 246 1.65 -23.31 13.28
CA LYS A 246 2.83 -24.21 13.21
C LYS A 246 2.45 -25.67 12.94
N ALA A 247 1.26 -26.10 13.33
CA ALA A 247 0.72 -27.43 13.03
C ALA A 247 0.16 -27.56 11.59
N GLY A 248 0.13 -26.47 10.82
CA GLY A 248 -0.31 -26.44 9.42
C GLY A 248 -1.69 -25.81 9.19
N GLU A 249 -2.33 -25.28 10.24
CA GLU A 249 -3.60 -24.56 10.08
C GLU A 249 -3.41 -23.19 9.44
N LEU A 250 -4.37 -22.77 8.61
CA LEU A 250 -4.36 -21.46 7.96
C LEU A 250 -5.09 -20.41 8.81
N LEU A 251 -4.57 -19.18 8.86
CA LEU A 251 -5.10 -18.14 9.74
C LEU A 251 -6.55 -17.74 9.43
N GLY A 252 -6.95 -17.76 8.16
CA GLY A 252 -8.34 -17.55 7.75
C GLY A 252 -9.28 -18.65 8.23
N TYR A 253 -8.82 -19.89 8.33
CA TYR A 253 -9.59 -20.98 8.93
C TYR A 253 -9.73 -20.77 10.45
N LEU A 254 -8.62 -20.47 11.13
CA LEU A 254 -8.64 -20.16 12.57
C LEU A 254 -9.54 -18.96 12.90
N TRP A 255 -9.60 -17.97 12.01
CA TRP A 255 -10.51 -16.85 12.15
C TRP A 255 -11.98 -17.28 12.07
N LYS A 256 -12.35 -18.11 11.09
CA LYS A 256 -13.71 -18.67 10.95
C LYS A 256 -14.12 -19.54 12.14
N GLU A 257 -13.17 -20.26 12.73
CA GLU A 257 -13.37 -21.08 13.94
C GLU A 257 -13.30 -20.25 15.25
N ASN A 258 -13.30 -18.92 15.16
CA ASN A 258 -13.39 -17.99 16.28
C ASN A 258 -12.19 -18.00 17.25
N TYR A 259 -11.00 -18.37 16.77
CA TYR A 259 -9.76 -18.24 17.54
C TYR A 259 -9.34 -16.77 17.74
N PHE A 260 -9.70 -15.88 16.81
CA PHE A 260 -9.47 -14.44 16.90
C PHE A 260 -10.59 -13.81 17.73
N LYS A 261 -10.49 -13.95 19.06
CA LYS A 261 -11.57 -13.55 19.98
C LYS A 261 -11.89 -12.05 19.84
N GLY A 262 -13.17 -11.73 19.72
CA GLY A 262 -13.66 -10.35 19.64
C GLY A 262 -13.47 -9.67 18.27
N SER A 263 -13.03 -10.41 17.23
CA SER A 263 -12.88 -9.88 15.87
C SER A 263 -14.21 -9.76 15.09
N HIS A 264 -15.26 -10.48 15.51
CA HIS A 264 -16.54 -10.48 14.82
C HIS A 264 -17.45 -9.36 15.35
N PRO A 265 -18.30 -8.75 14.49
CA PRO A 265 -19.33 -7.83 14.94
C PRO A 265 -20.26 -8.56 15.93
N GLY A 266 -20.30 -8.09 17.17
CA GLY A 266 -21.22 -8.57 18.21
C GLY A 266 -22.62 -7.98 18.10
#